data_AF-A0A241V0D7-F1
#
_entry.id   AF-A0A241V0D7-F1
#
_cell.length_a   1.000
_cell.length_b   1.000
_cell.length_c   1.000
_cell.angle_alpha   90.00
_cell.angle_beta   90.00
_cell.angle_gamma   90.00
#
_symmetry.space_group_name_H-M   'P 1'
#
loop_
_entity.id
_entity.type
_entity.pdbx_description
1 polymer ?
#
loop_
_entity_poly.entity_id
_entity_poly.type
_entity_poly.pdbx_seq_one_letter_code
_entity_poly.pdbx_strand_id
1 'polypeptide(L)'
;MRETDHEIIQLFKQHVFPLSTKLTEMLNEHFSHQTERRGCGYTQATRVLAEYINSPRLSQDFIDLKLFDQYDTKALKALLEQSQYLISDWHNLDLNENLQQHLAGPNSTFLSAQVHGHFERQKNLRHIAAQAQLEESQILCQLIADIILPQTSTNTGLVELKTRTEKPKVGSCPMAENFFLKIAHGRVLRQGEINIFVDEEQQPLLLEKLNMGDDHSCISLKPILMNGVCLPAGSLFSVDYDRDAIQNKTQNQQFKGYVIPYTEVSGFWFLRLTTLAVSPENRSRAFTTHYQQQIDNGLYSPGTTRLQQLLDVATAQVKN
;
A
#
# COMPACT_ATOMS: atom_id res chain seq x y z
N MET A 1 17.72 9.13 22.84
CA MET A 1 17.63 9.01 21.37
C MET A 1 18.59 7.90 20.99
N ARG A 2 18.18 6.85 20.27
CA ARG A 2 19.18 5.91 19.73
C ARG A 2 19.67 6.53 18.42
N GLU A 3 20.97 6.69 18.24
CA GLU A 3 21.56 7.21 16.99
C GLU A 3 21.30 6.29 15.77
N THR A 4 20.57 5.19 15.95
CA THR A 4 20.38 4.11 14.97
C THR A 4 18.92 3.87 14.56
N ASP A 5 17.98 4.77 14.90
CA ASP A 5 16.57 4.59 14.51
C ASP A 5 16.42 4.69 12.99
N HIS A 6 15.56 3.85 12.40
CA HIS A 6 15.20 3.87 10.99
C HIS A 6 14.74 5.27 10.53
N GLU A 7 15.12 5.70 9.32
CA GLU A 7 14.84 7.04 8.77
C GLU A 7 13.37 7.47 8.96
N ILE A 8 12.42 6.64 8.55
CA ILE A 8 10.98 6.85 8.73
C ILE A 8 10.62 7.21 10.18
N ILE A 9 11.16 6.51 11.18
CA ILE A 9 10.87 6.79 12.59
C ILE A 9 11.36 8.19 12.97
N GLN A 10 12.55 8.57 12.49
CA GLN A 10 13.12 9.89 12.73
C GLN A 10 12.25 10.98 12.09
N LEU A 11 11.85 10.81 10.83
CA LEU A 11 11.01 11.77 10.11
C LEU A 11 9.68 12.00 10.82
N PHE A 12 8.96 10.93 11.16
CA PHE A 12 7.66 11.03 11.82
C PHE A 12 7.77 11.69 13.20
N LYS A 13 8.81 11.36 13.97
CA LYS A 13 9.07 11.98 15.27
C LYS A 13 9.40 13.47 15.16
N GLN A 14 10.14 13.88 14.13
CA GLN A 14 10.59 15.26 13.96
C GLN A 14 9.50 16.17 13.36
N HIS A 15 8.70 15.65 12.44
CA HIS A 15 7.85 16.50 11.59
C HIS A 15 6.34 16.30 11.79
N VAL A 16 5.89 15.16 12.32
CA VAL A 16 4.45 14.85 12.40
C VAL A 16 4.06 14.44 13.82
N PHE A 17 4.26 13.16 14.14
CA PHE A 17 3.93 12.55 15.41
C PHE A 17 4.63 11.18 15.48
N PRO A 18 5.16 10.74 16.64
CA PRO A 18 5.79 9.42 16.77
C PRO A 18 4.91 8.26 16.31
N LEU A 19 5.47 7.35 15.52
CA LEU A 19 4.79 6.11 15.14
C LEU A 19 4.57 5.21 16.36
N SER A 20 3.54 4.37 16.29
CA SER A 20 3.22 3.39 17.33
C SER A 20 4.42 2.49 17.66
N THR A 21 4.46 1.99 18.89
CA THR A 21 5.52 1.06 19.35
C THR A 21 5.67 -0.13 18.40
N LYS A 22 4.57 -0.70 17.92
CA LYS A 22 4.58 -1.84 16.99
C LYS A 22 5.31 -1.51 15.69
N LEU A 23 5.01 -0.38 15.04
CA LEU A 23 5.68 0.01 13.79
C LEU A 23 7.14 0.40 14.04
N THR A 24 7.41 1.12 15.12
CA THR A 24 8.77 1.49 15.53
C THR A 24 9.65 0.25 15.73
N GLU A 25 9.15 -0.76 16.44
CA GLU A 25 9.87 -2.02 16.66
C GLU A 25 10.05 -2.82 15.36
N MET A 26 9.05 -2.87 14.49
CA MET A 26 9.15 -3.56 13.20
C MET A 26 10.19 -2.92 12.29
N LEU A 27 10.15 -1.59 12.13
CA LEU A 27 11.06 -0.84 11.26
C LEU A 27 12.51 -0.87 11.75
N ASN A 28 12.72 -0.90 13.05
CA ASN A 28 14.04 -1.12 13.66
C ASN A 28 14.45 -2.60 13.71
N GLU A 29 13.68 -3.50 13.08
CA GLU A 29 13.93 -4.96 13.08
C GLU A 29 14.14 -5.54 14.48
N HIS A 30 13.37 -5.10 15.47
CA HIS A 30 13.44 -5.70 16.79
C HIS A 30 13.17 -7.21 16.70
N PHE A 31 13.94 -8.02 17.44
CA PHE A 31 13.94 -9.49 17.30
C PHE A 31 12.55 -10.14 17.44
N SER A 32 11.64 -9.54 18.22
CA SER A 32 10.26 -9.99 18.39
C SER A 32 9.43 -9.93 17.10
N HIS A 33 9.86 -9.11 16.13
CA HIS A 33 9.24 -8.92 14.82
C HIS A 33 10.13 -9.46 13.68
N GLN A 34 11.01 -10.40 13.99
CA GLN A 34 11.74 -11.16 12.98
C GLN A 34 11.19 -12.58 12.95
N THR A 35 10.59 -12.99 11.84
CA THR A 35 10.10 -14.36 11.69
C THR A 35 10.38 -14.88 10.28
N GLU A 36 10.68 -16.16 10.15
CA GLU A 36 10.95 -16.78 8.84
C GLU A 36 9.78 -16.61 7.86
N ARG A 37 8.54 -16.78 8.34
CA ARG A 37 7.34 -16.70 7.48
C ARG A 37 6.86 -15.28 7.23
N ARG A 38 7.05 -14.36 8.17
CA ARG A 38 6.54 -12.98 8.05
C ARG A 38 7.58 -11.95 7.65
N GLY A 39 8.85 -12.35 7.59
CA GLY A 39 9.98 -11.47 7.36
C GLY A 39 10.27 -10.59 8.57
N CYS A 40 10.94 -9.48 8.32
CA CYS A 40 11.30 -8.43 9.28
C CYS A 40 11.20 -7.06 8.60
N GLY A 41 11.41 -5.99 9.38
CA GLY A 41 11.64 -4.65 8.83
C GLY A 41 10.48 -4.16 7.98
N TYR A 42 10.85 -3.66 6.80
CA TYR A 42 9.95 -3.18 5.76
C TYR A 42 8.84 -4.18 5.38
N THR A 43 9.16 -5.48 5.34
CA THR A 43 8.18 -6.51 4.99
C THR A 43 7.11 -6.66 6.05
N GLN A 44 7.47 -6.61 7.34
CA GLN A 44 6.47 -6.69 8.40
C GLN A 44 5.67 -5.38 8.53
N ALA A 45 6.33 -4.23 8.39
CA ALA A 45 5.66 -2.94 8.44
C ALA A 45 4.54 -2.86 7.39
N THR A 46 4.82 -3.21 6.12
CA THR A 46 3.81 -3.20 5.06
C THR A 46 2.67 -4.21 5.28
N ARG A 47 2.93 -5.36 5.93
CA ARG A 47 1.87 -6.30 6.33
C ARG A 47 0.97 -5.75 7.44
N VAL A 48 1.50 -4.94 8.36
CA VAL A 48 0.68 -4.26 9.36
C VAL A 48 -0.12 -3.14 8.72
N LEU A 49 0.48 -2.37 7.82
CA LEU A 49 -0.26 -1.33 7.08
C LEU A 49 -1.40 -1.93 6.25
N ALA A 50 -1.28 -3.18 5.80
CA ALA A 50 -2.37 -3.87 5.12
C ALA A 50 -3.68 -3.92 5.93
N GLU A 51 -3.63 -3.93 7.26
CA GLU A 51 -4.84 -3.88 8.10
C GLU A 51 -5.60 -2.57 7.92
N TYR A 52 -4.89 -1.46 7.69
CA TYR A 52 -5.46 -0.13 7.48
C TYR A 52 -5.81 0.12 6.01
N ILE A 53 -4.96 -0.32 5.09
CA ILE A 53 -5.15 -0.16 3.63
C ILE A 53 -6.43 -0.87 3.18
N ASN A 54 -6.72 -2.07 3.69
CA ASN A 54 -7.91 -2.83 3.29
C ASN A 54 -9.21 -2.33 3.97
N SER A 55 -9.12 -1.39 4.91
CA SER A 55 -10.30 -0.80 5.56
C SER A 55 -10.74 0.48 4.84
N PRO A 56 -12.03 0.63 4.51
CA PRO A 56 -12.58 1.91 4.08
C PRO A 56 -12.39 2.98 5.15
N ARG A 57 -12.10 4.23 4.75
CA ARG A 57 -12.04 5.36 5.67
C ARG A 57 -13.45 5.76 6.08
N LEU A 58 -13.70 5.78 7.39
CA LEU A 58 -14.98 6.19 7.96
C LEU A 58 -14.78 7.51 8.69
N SER A 59 -15.57 8.52 8.33
CA SER A 59 -15.40 9.90 8.81
C SER A 59 -15.56 10.08 10.33
N GLN A 60 -16.13 9.10 11.03
CA GLN A 60 -16.37 9.10 12.48
C GLN A 60 -15.53 8.05 13.22
N ASP A 61 -14.71 7.27 12.51
CA ASP A 61 -13.79 6.31 13.10
C ASP A 61 -12.39 6.91 13.19
N PHE A 62 -11.70 6.64 14.29
CA PHE A 62 -10.34 7.12 14.57
C PHE A 62 -9.31 5.98 14.56
N ILE A 63 -9.69 4.79 14.07
CA ILE A 63 -8.82 3.61 14.08
C ILE A 63 -7.50 3.85 13.35
N ASP A 64 -7.50 4.64 12.28
CA ASP A 64 -6.30 4.96 11.50
C ASP A 64 -5.25 5.73 12.33
N LEU A 65 -5.67 6.48 13.35
CA LEU A 65 -4.77 7.19 14.27
C LEU A 65 -4.00 6.26 15.22
N LYS A 66 -4.36 4.96 15.28
CA LYS A 66 -3.57 3.94 16.00
C LYS A 66 -2.21 3.65 15.36
N LEU A 67 -1.95 4.18 14.16
CA LEU A 67 -0.61 4.20 13.58
C LEU A 67 0.38 5.01 14.42
N PHE A 68 -0.10 5.94 15.25
CA PHE A 68 0.69 6.82 16.10
C PHE A 68 0.67 6.39 17.57
N ASP A 69 1.72 6.75 18.31
CA ASP A 69 1.88 6.38 19.72
C ASP A 69 0.97 7.19 20.65
N GLN A 70 0.03 6.55 21.34
CA GLN A 70 -0.85 7.23 22.32
C GLN A 70 -1.55 8.50 21.77
N TYR A 71 -2.00 8.46 20.52
CA TYR A 71 -2.62 9.62 19.88
C TYR A 71 -3.95 10.03 20.54
N ASP A 72 -4.07 11.29 20.98
CA ASP A 72 -5.29 11.81 21.59
C ASP A 72 -6.31 12.23 20.51
N THR A 73 -7.51 11.67 20.58
CA THR A 73 -8.61 11.89 19.63
C THR A 73 -9.71 12.79 20.19
N LYS A 74 -9.61 13.24 21.46
CA LYS A 74 -10.67 14.04 22.12
C LYS A 74 -11.00 15.31 21.36
N ALA A 75 -9.98 16.04 20.89
CA ALA A 75 -10.18 17.28 20.16
C ALA A 75 -10.85 17.05 18.79
N LEU A 76 -10.47 15.98 18.08
CA LEU A 76 -11.11 15.60 16.81
C LEU A 76 -12.57 15.17 17.03
N LYS A 77 -12.85 14.39 18.08
CA LYS A 77 -14.22 14.01 18.42
C LYS A 77 -15.09 15.25 18.71
N ALA A 78 -14.58 16.18 19.52
CA ALA A 78 -15.27 17.43 19.80
C ALA A 78 -15.45 18.29 18.54
N LEU A 79 -14.49 18.27 17.61
CA LEU A 79 -14.58 18.97 16.32
C LEU A 79 -15.73 18.43 15.47
N LEU A 80 -15.86 17.10 15.35
CA LEU A 80 -16.91 16.44 14.56
C LEU A 80 -18.32 16.61 15.16
N GLU A 81 -18.42 16.73 16.49
CA GLU A 81 -19.70 16.98 17.17
C GLU A 81 -20.17 18.44 17.05
N GLN A 82 -19.27 19.37 16.69
CA GLN A 82 -19.55 20.80 16.62
C GLN A 82 -19.97 21.24 15.21
N SER A 83 -21.28 21.41 15.03
CA SER A 83 -21.88 21.83 13.75
C SER A 83 -21.37 23.19 13.24
N GLN A 84 -20.88 24.07 14.10
CA GLN A 84 -20.37 25.40 13.72
C GLN A 84 -19.18 25.34 12.75
N TYR A 85 -18.44 24.23 12.73
CA TYR A 85 -17.29 24.07 11.84
C TYR A 85 -17.64 23.46 10.48
N LEU A 86 -18.84 22.89 10.34
CA LEU A 86 -19.28 22.17 9.13
C LEU A 86 -18.27 21.09 8.70
N ILE A 87 -17.65 20.41 9.67
CA ILE A 87 -16.69 19.33 9.45
C ILE A 87 -17.37 18.01 9.78
N SER A 88 -17.60 17.18 8.76
CA SER A 88 -18.15 15.83 8.92
C SER A 88 -17.08 14.74 8.91
N ASP A 89 -15.84 15.10 8.56
CA ASP A 89 -14.70 14.19 8.40
C ASP A 89 -13.42 14.82 8.94
N TRP A 90 -12.67 14.06 9.74
CA TRP A 90 -11.41 14.50 10.32
C TRP A 90 -10.20 14.22 9.41
N HIS A 91 -10.38 13.49 8.32
CA HIS A 91 -9.36 13.32 7.30
C HIS A 91 -9.25 14.60 6.44
N ASN A 92 -8.05 14.95 5.99
CA ASN A 92 -7.80 16.12 5.11
C ASN A 92 -8.32 17.47 5.66
N LEU A 93 -8.29 17.68 6.98
CA LEU A 93 -8.61 18.95 7.65
C LEU A 93 -7.77 20.11 7.13
N ASP A 94 -6.52 19.86 6.76
CA ASP A 94 -5.63 20.88 6.21
C ASP A 94 -6.09 21.45 4.87
N LEU A 95 -6.96 20.73 4.15
CA LEU A 95 -7.58 21.17 2.90
C LEU A 95 -8.95 21.83 3.09
N ASN A 96 -9.49 21.85 4.31
CA ASN A 96 -10.81 22.41 4.57
C ASN A 96 -10.74 23.95 4.68
N GLU A 97 -11.28 24.66 3.67
CA GLU A 97 -11.25 26.13 3.58
C GLU A 97 -11.96 26.81 4.77
N ASN A 98 -13.09 26.26 5.24
CA ASN A 98 -13.82 26.82 6.37
C ASN A 98 -12.99 26.76 7.65
N LEU A 99 -12.29 25.63 7.86
CA LEU A 99 -11.40 25.47 9.00
C LEU A 99 -10.18 26.40 8.90
N GLN A 100 -9.59 26.55 7.71
CA GLN A 100 -8.49 27.50 7.49
C GLN A 100 -8.87 28.92 7.88
N GLN A 101 -10.05 29.39 7.43
CA GLN A 101 -10.55 30.72 7.76
C GLN A 101 -10.82 30.87 9.26
N HIS A 102 -11.38 29.85 9.90
CA HIS A 102 -11.64 29.86 11.34
C HIS A 102 -10.35 29.95 12.16
N LEU A 103 -9.33 29.14 11.81
CA LEU A 103 -8.05 29.10 12.51
C LEU A 103 -7.21 30.37 12.32
N ALA A 104 -7.45 31.14 11.26
CA ALA A 104 -6.81 32.45 11.04
C ALA A 104 -7.44 33.61 11.83
N GLY A 105 -8.61 33.40 12.45
CA GLY A 105 -9.34 34.42 13.19
C GLY A 105 -8.75 34.74 14.57
N PRO A 106 -9.04 35.93 15.14
CA PRO A 106 -8.43 36.41 16.39
C PRO A 106 -8.94 35.72 17.69
N ASN A 107 -9.89 34.78 17.61
CA ASN A 107 -10.53 34.16 18.77
C ASN A 107 -10.01 32.73 19.03
N SER A 108 -8.81 32.61 19.62
CA SER A 108 -8.24 31.30 19.96
C SER A 108 -8.80 30.74 21.28
N THR A 109 -9.59 29.67 21.22
CA THR A 109 -9.96 28.82 22.36
C THR A 109 -8.99 27.64 22.51
N PHE A 110 -8.97 26.95 23.66
CA PHE A 110 -8.16 25.73 23.83
C PHE A 110 -8.48 24.66 22.77
N LEU A 111 -9.76 24.48 22.42
CA LEU A 111 -10.17 23.57 21.35
C LEU A 111 -9.58 24.00 20.00
N SER A 112 -9.60 25.30 19.67
CA SER A 112 -8.99 25.80 18.44
C SER A 112 -7.48 25.55 18.36
N ALA A 113 -6.76 25.61 19.49
CA ALA A 113 -5.33 25.30 19.53
C ALA A 113 -5.04 23.81 19.26
N GLN A 114 -5.85 22.91 19.82
CA GLN A 114 -5.72 21.47 19.57
C GLN A 114 -6.07 21.11 18.12
N VAL A 115 -7.14 21.71 17.59
CA VAL A 115 -7.55 21.55 16.18
C VAL A 115 -6.50 22.11 15.23
N HIS A 116 -5.91 23.26 15.54
CA HIS A 116 -4.76 23.80 14.80
C HIS A 116 -3.56 22.84 14.81
N GLY A 117 -3.29 22.19 15.94
CA GLY A 117 -2.27 21.14 16.02
C GLY A 117 -2.55 19.95 15.09
N HIS A 118 -3.80 19.51 14.96
CA HIS A 118 -4.17 18.48 13.98
C HIS A 118 -4.03 18.97 12.53
N PHE A 119 -4.46 20.20 12.26
CA PHE A 119 -4.32 20.85 10.96
C PHE A 119 -2.86 20.89 10.49
N GLU A 120 -1.95 21.44 11.31
CA GLU A 120 -0.52 21.53 10.96
C GLU A 120 0.14 20.15 10.84
N ARG A 121 -0.25 19.17 11.67
CA ARG A 121 0.23 17.79 11.53
C ARG A 121 -0.16 17.18 10.19
N GLN A 122 -1.40 17.38 9.72
CA GLN A 122 -1.84 16.87 8.42
C GLN A 122 -1.10 17.56 7.27
N LYS A 123 -0.89 18.87 7.37
CA LYS A 123 -0.06 19.62 6.40
C LYS A 123 1.37 19.08 6.32
N ASN A 124 2.01 18.81 7.47
CA ASN A 124 3.35 18.21 7.50
C ASN A 124 3.34 16.79 6.93
N LEU A 125 2.32 16.00 7.28
CA LEU A 125 2.18 14.62 6.81
C LEU A 125 2.04 14.55 5.28
N ARG A 126 1.39 15.53 4.64
CA ARG A 126 1.28 15.63 3.18
C ARG A 126 2.63 15.75 2.46
N HIS A 127 3.65 16.24 3.15
CA HIS A 127 5.00 16.43 2.61
C HIS A 127 6.03 15.44 3.16
N ILE A 128 5.63 14.50 4.03
CA ILE A 128 6.56 13.62 4.75
C ILE A 128 7.36 12.71 3.83
N ALA A 129 6.75 12.22 2.75
CA ALA A 129 7.43 11.38 1.75
C ALA A 129 8.55 12.15 1.05
N ALA A 130 8.34 13.42 0.72
CA ALA A 130 9.34 14.27 0.06
C ALA A 130 10.54 14.60 0.96
N GLN A 131 10.43 14.40 2.28
CA GLN A 131 11.53 14.58 3.23
C GLN A 131 12.42 13.35 3.36
N ALA A 132 11.98 12.19 2.87
CA ALA A 132 12.76 10.96 2.91
C ALA A 132 13.82 10.93 1.80
N GLN A 133 15.02 10.47 2.14
CA GLN A 133 16.15 10.32 1.25
C GLN A 133 16.16 8.95 0.57
N LEU A 134 15.72 7.90 1.29
CA LEU A 134 15.70 6.53 0.78
C LEU A 134 14.40 6.24 0.02
N GLU A 135 14.50 5.55 -1.12
CA GLU A 135 13.35 5.20 -1.98
C GLU A 135 12.26 4.45 -1.19
N GLU A 136 12.64 3.42 -0.44
CA GLU A 136 11.72 2.63 0.35
C GLU A 136 11.03 3.45 1.46
N SER A 137 11.74 4.43 2.04
CA SER A 137 11.19 5.36 3.02
C SER A 137 10.17 6.29 2.37
N GLN A 138 10.45 6.83 1.19
CA GLN A 138 9.49 7.66 0.45
C GLN A 138 8.18 6.91 0.23
N ILE A 139 8.27 5.65 -0.23
CA ILE A 139 7.11 4.78 -0.45
C ILE A 139 6.31 4.56 0.84
N LEU A 140 6.97 4.16 1.94
CA LEU A 140 6.25 3.82 3.17
C LEU A 140 5.70 5.05 3.90
N CYS A 141 6.43 6.17 3.84
CA CYS A 141 5.96 7.48 4.28
C CYS A 141 4.68 7.89 3.54
N GLN A 142 4.64 7.69 2.21
CA GLN A 142 3.45 7.98 1.40
C GLN A 142 2.26 7.08 1.80
N LEU A 143 2.49 5.77 1.99
CA LEU A 143 1.45 4.85 2.43
C LEU A 143 0.85 5.26 3.78
N ILE A 144 1.68 5.63 4.75
CA ILE A 144 1.23 6.10 6.06
C ILE A 144 0.48 7.43 5.92
N ALA A 145 0.98 8.35 5.10
CA ALA A 145 0.32 9.62 4.84
C ALA A 145 -1.07 9.42 4.26
N ASP A 146 -1.23 8.61 3.23
CA ASP A 146 -2.52 8.39 2.57
C ASP A 146 -3.51 7.60 3.43
N ILE A 147 -3.05 6.79 4.39
CA ILE A 147 -3.96 6.19 5.38
C ILE A 147 -4.67 7.28 6.20
N ILE A 148 -3.96 8.35 6.56
CA ILE A 148 -4.50 9.48 7.33
C ILE A 148 -5.13 10.55 6.43
N LEU A 149 -4.64 10.68 5.19
CA LEU A 149 -4.99 11.72 4.22
C LEU A 149 -5.42 11.03 2.92
N PRO A 150 -6.59 10.37 2.91
CA PRO A 150 -7.03 9.57 1.78
C PRO A 150 -7.14 10.41 0.53
N GLN A 151 -6.69 9.81 -0.56
CA GLN A 151 -6.75 10.34 -1.91
C GLN A 151 -8.03 9.90 -2.62
N THR A 152 -8.31 10.51 -3.76
CA THR A 152 -9.42 10.14 -4.64
C THR A 152 -8.91 9.85 -6.05
N SER A 153 -9.66 9.06 -6.81
CA SER A 153 -9.37 8.82 -8.22
C SER A 153 -9.36 10.13 -9.03
N THR A 154 -10.25 11.07 -8.72
CA THR A 154 -10.26 12.42 -9.31
C THR A 154 -8.95 13.18 -9.09
N ASN A 155 -8.37 13.10 -7.89
CA ASN A 155 -7.15 13.85 -7.55
C ASN A 155 -5.89 13.18 -8.12
N THR A 156 -5.88 11.86 -8.21
CA THR A 156 -4.68 11.07 -8.51
C THR A 156 -4.62 10.56 -9.94
N GLY A 157 -5.78 10.47 -10.62
CA GLY A 157 -5.91 9.80 -11.91
C GLY A 157 -5.69 8.28 -11.86
N LEU A 158 -5.54 7.70 -10.67
CA LEU A 158 -5.31 6.26 -10.51
C LEU A 158 -6.60 5.47 -10.55
N VAL A 159 -6.53 4.27 -11.12
CA VAL A 159 -7.62 3.29 -11.05
C VAL A 159 -7.81 2.84 -9.60
N GLU A 160 -9.05 2.93 -9.11
CA GLU A 160 -9.42 2.49 -7.78
C GLU A 160 -9.92 1.04 -7.79
N LEU A 161 -9.23 0.18 -7.06
CA LEU A 161 -9.64 -1.22 -6.92
C LEU A 161 -10.72 -1.37 -5.87
N LYS A 162 -11.71 -2.20 -6.19
CA LYS A 162 -12.72 -2.64 -5.24
C LYS A 162 -12.11 -3.54 -4.18
N THR A 163 -12.25 -3.18 -2.91
CA THR A 163 -11.76 -3.99 -1.78
C THR A 163 -12.70 -5.15 -1.45
N ARG A 164 -12.15 -6.31 -1.09
CA ARG A 164 -12.91 -7.44 -0.52
C ARG A 164 -13.39 -7.12 0.89
N THR A 165 -14.58 -7.58 1.23
CA THR A 165 -15.14 -7.45 2.58
C THR A 165 -14.51 -8.42 3.57
N GLU A 166 -14.09 -9.60 3.10
CA GLU A 166 -13.52 -10.65 3.94
C GLU A 166 -12.01 -10.78 3.76
N LYS A 167 -11.31 -10.94 4.89
CA LYS A 167 -9.87 -11.18 4.89
C LYS A 167 -9.58 -12.56 4.27
N PRO A 168 -8.71 -12.64 3.25
CA PRO A 168 -8.35 -13.91 2.63
C PRO A 168 -7.60 -14.81 3.60
N LYS A 169 -7.72 -16.13 3.38
CA LYS A 169 -6.93 -17.15 4.08
C LYS A 169 -5.48 -17.24 3.57
N VAL A 170 -5.19 -16.64 2.42
CA VAL A 170 -3.87 -16.63 1.75
C VAL A 170 -3.05 -15.38 2.13
N GLY A 171 -1.75 -15.37 1.78
CA GLY A 171 -0.88 -14.20 1.98
C GLY A 171 0.28 -14.38 2.97
N SER A 172 0.52 -15.63 3.41
CA SER A 172 1.67 -15.95 4.26
C SER A 172 2.85 -16.54 3.48
N CYS A 173 2.66 -16.99 2.24
CA CYS A 173 3.69 -17.66 1.46
C CYS A 173 4.83 -16.69 1.08
N PRO A 174 6.05 -16.89 1.61
CA PRO A 174 7.19 -16.03 1.26
C PRO A 174 7.61 -16.22 -0.21
N MET A 175 7.25 -17.36 -0.82
CA MET A 175 7.62 -17.71 -2.19
C MET A 175 6.64 -17.21 -3.26
N ALA A 176 5.52 -16.59 -2.90
CA ALA A 176 4.55 -16.08 -3.88
C ALA A 176 5.22 -15.16 -4.91
N GLU A 177 6.15 -14.32 -4.42
CA GLU A 177 6.95 -13.41 -5.23
C GLU A 177 7.87 -14.10 -6.24
N ASN A 178 8.40 -15.29 -5.91
CA ASN A 178 9.31 -16.03 -6.78
C ASN A 178 8.69 -16.38 -8.13
N PHE A 179 7.38 -16.65 -8.15
CA PHE A 179 6.68 -16.94 -9.38
C PHE A 179 6.57 -15.70 -10.27
N PHE A 180 6.27 -14.54 -9.71
CA PHE A 180 6.27 -13.28 -10.47
C PHE A 180 7.67 -12.98 -11.02
N LEU A 181 8.72 -13.17 -10.23
CA LEU A 181 10.09 -13.02 -10.73
C LEU A 181 10.41 -13.99 -11.87
N LYS A 182 9.95 -15.24 -11.83
CA LYS A 182 10.12 -16.19 -12.95
C LYS A 182 9.32 -15.78 -14.19
N ILE A 183 8.07 -15.36 -14.00
CA ILE A 183 7.19 -14.87 -15.08
C ILE A 183 7.83 -13.67 -15.79
N ALA A 184 8.47 -12.76 -15.05
CA ALA A 184 9.21 -11.62 -15.61
C ALA A 184 10.33 -12.02 -16.59
N HIS A 185 10.79 -13.27 -16.53
CA HIS A 185 11.79 -13.85 -17.45
C HIS A 185 11.18 -14.88 -18.41
N GLY A 186 9.86 -14.81 -18.63
CA GLY A 186 9.12 -15.71 -19.51
C GLY A 186 9.00 -17.15 -19.01
N ARG A 187 9.32 -17.41 -17.73
CA ARG A 187 9.29 -18.76 -17.15
C ARG A 187 8.00 -19.01 -16.39
N VAL A 188 7.04 -19.62 -17.08
CA VAL A 188 5.77 -20.12 -16.50
C VAL A 188 5.86 -21.64 -16.33
N LEU A 189 5.33 -22.18 -15.22
CA LEU A 189 5.25 -23.64 -15.04
C LEU A 189 4.35 -24.28 -16.11
N ARG A 190 4.57 -25.56 -16.44
CA ARG A 190 3.84 -26.26 -17.52
C ARG A 190 2.30 -26.21 -17.38
N GLN A 191 1.81 -26.25 -16.14
CA GLN A 191 0.38 -26.12 -15.80
C GLN A 191 0.02 -24.73 -15.26
N GLY A 192 0.99 -23.81 -15.19
CA GLY A 192 0.77 -22.45 -14.75
C GLY A 192 0.01 -21.65 -15.80
N GLU A 193 -0.86 -20.77 -15.32
CA GLU A 193 -1.59 -19.79 -16.14
C GLU A 193 -1.35 -18.40 -15.56
N ILE A 194 -1.46 -17.39 -16.41
CA ILE A 194 -1.44 -15.99 -15.96
C ILE A 194 -2.69 -15.29 -16.46
N ASN A 195 -3.35 -14.53 -15.59
CA ASN A 195 -4.38 -13.60 -16.04
C ASN A 195 -3.86 -12.17 -15.98
N ILE A 196 -4.28 -11.34 -16.94
CA ILE A 196 -3.95 -9.93 -16.97
C ILE A 196 -5.23 -9.15 -16.67
N PHE A 197 -5.24 -8.41 -15.57
CA PHE A 197 -6.30 -7.47 -15.27
C PHE A 197 -5.99 -6.14 -15.96
N VAL A 198 -6.93 -5.64 -16.76
CA VAL A 198 -6.76 -4.42 -17.58
C VAL A 198 -7.80 -3.36 -17.21
N ASP A 199 -7.46 -2.09 -17.42
CA ASP A 199 -8.39 -0.96 -17.35
C ASP A 199 -9.30 -0.85 -18.59
N GLU A 200 -10.13 0.19 -18.61
CA GLU A 200 -11.05 0.52 -19.70
C GLU A 200 -10.32 0.81 -21.03
N GLU A 201 -9.05 1.21 -20.97
CA GLU A 201 -8.17 1.48 -22.13
C GLU A 201 -7.30 0.26 -22.52
N GLN A 202 -7.64 -0.93 -22.00
CA GLN A 202 -6.91 -2.18 -22.21
C GLN A 202 -5.45 -2.14 -21.71
N GLN A 203 -5.12 -1.22 -20.82
CA GLN A 203 -3.78 -1.16 -20.24
C GLN A 203 -3.66 -2.16 -19.08
N PRO A 204 -2.59 -2.97 -19.03
CA PRO A 204 -2.36 -3.87 -17.90
C PRO A 204 -2.22 -3.12 -16.57
N LEU A 205 -3.07 -3.51 -15.61
CA LEU A 205 -3.07 -3.02 -14.23
C LEU A 205 -2.42 -4.02 -13.28
N LEU A 206 -2.79 -5.30 -13.38
CA LEU A 206 -2.26 -6.36 -12.52
C LEU A 206 -2.02 -7.64 -13.32
N LEU A 207 -1.07 -8.45 -12.84
CA LEU A 207 -0.83 -9.81 -13.33
C LEU A 207 -1.13 -10.81 -12.21
N GLU A 208 -2.05 -11.73 -12.46
CA GLU A 208 -2.38 -12.86 -11.58
C GLU A 208 -1.61 -14.11 -12.00
N LYS A 209 -1.19 -14.90 -11.01
CA LYS A 209 -0.66 -16.24 -11.24
C LYS A 209 -1.69 -17.29 -10.78
N LEU A 210 -1.88 -18.34 -11.58
CA LEU A 210 -2.71 -19.49 -11.25
C LEU A 210 -1.92 -20.79 -11.39
N ASN A 211 -2.26 -21.79 -10.57
CA ASN A 211 -1.63 -23.11 -10.53
C ASN A 211 -0.12 -23.06 -10.24
N MET A 212 0.29 -22.10 -9.41
CA MET A 212 1.69 -21.79 -9.10
C MET A 212 1.85 -21.40 -7.62
N GLY A 213 1.57 -22.33 -6.71
CA GLY A 213 1.56 -22.10 -5.26
C GLY A 213 0.17 -21.69 -4.74
N ASP A 214 0.09 -20.71 -3.84
CA ASP A 214 -1.19 -20.13 -3.43
C ASP A 214 -1.89 -19.51 -4.65
N ASP A 215 -3.04 -20.07 -5.02
CA ASP A 215 -3.85 -19.54 -6.12
C ASP A 215 -4.47 -18.20 -5.75
N HIS A 216 -4.77 -17.40 -6.78
CA HIS A 216 -5.40 -16.08 -6.66
C HIS A 216 -4.56 -15.01 -5.93
N SER A 217 -3.26 -14.99 -6.22
CA SER A 217 -2.43 -13.82 -5.93
C SER A 217 -2.08 -13.09 -7.21
N CYS A 218 -2.11 -11.76 -7.15
CA CYS A 218 -1.74 -10.89 -8.25
C CYS A 218 -0.81 -9.77 -7.79
N ILE A 219 -0.05 -9.22 -8.73
CA ILE A 219 0.88 -8.11 -8.51
C ILE A 219 0.45 -6.92 -9.35
N SER A 220 0.44 -5.71 -8.77
CA SER A 220 0.19 -4.50 -9.54
C SER A 220 1.38 -4.18 -10.45
N LEU A 221 1.09 -3.82 -11.69
CA LEU A 221 2.06 -3.44 -12.71
C LEU A 221 2.25 -1.92 -12.79
N LYS A 222 1.29 -1.17 -12.24
CA LYS A 222 1.27 0.29 -12.12
C LYS A 222 0.78 0.69 -10.72
N PRO A 223 0.97 1.95 -10.30
CA PRO A 223 0.34 2.45 -9.08
C PRO A 223 -1.19 2.35 -9.19
N ILE A 224 -1.85 2.07 -8.08
CA ILE A 224 -3.31 1.93 -7.99
C ILE A 224 -3.84 2.61 -6.73
N LEU A 225 -5.12 2.96 -6.72
CA LEU A 225 -5.81 3.46 -5.53
C LEU A 225 -6.58 2.34 -4.84
N MET A 226 -6.58 2.29 -3.51
CA MET A 226 -7.41 1.38 -2.74
C MET A 226 -7.79 2.01 -1.39
N ASN A 227 -9.09 2.23 -1.17
CA ASN A 227 -9.63 2.88 0.04
C ASN A 227 -8.90 4.20 0.38
N GLY A 228 -8.62 5.01 -0.64
CA GLY A 228 -7.90 6.28 -0.49
C GLY A 228 -6.38 6.17 -0.36
N VAL A 229 -5.78 4.98 -0.43
CA VAL A 229 -4.31 4.80 -0.36
C VAL A 229 -3.72 4.57 -1.74
N CYS A 230 -2.74 5.38 -2.14
CA CYS A 230 -1.98 5.17 -3.37
C CYS A 230 -0.95 4.06 -3.16
N LEU A 231 -1.25 2.86 -3.66
CA LEU A 231 -0.36 1.71 -3.58
C LEU A 231 0.63 1.76 -4.75
N PRO A 232 1.94 1.62 -4.51
CA PRO A 232 2.91 1.60 -5.58
C PRO A 232 2.73 0.37 -6.46
N ALA A 233 3.30 0.44 -7.66
CA ALA A 233 3.45 -0.74 -8.50
C ALA A 233 4.35 -1.78 -7.80
N GLY A 234 4.16 -3.07 -8.08
CA GLY A 234 4.81 -4.14 -7.33
C GLY A 234 4.13 -4.49 -5.99
N SER A 235 2.93 -3.95 -5.75
CA SER A 235 2.08 -4.33 -4.61
C SER A 235 1.47 -5.71 -4.83
N LEU A 236 1.46 -6.54 -3.79
CA LEU A 236 0.90 -7.89 -3.82
C LEU A 236 -0.53 -7.91 -3.29
N PHE A 237 -1.43 -8.55 -4.02
CA PHE A 237 -2.83 -8.70 -3.68
C PHE A 237 -3.24 -10.17 -3.67
N SER A 238 -4.27 -10.46 -2.88
CA SER A 238 -5.15 -11.60 -3.11
C SER A 238 -6.37 -11.12 -3.89
N VAL A 239 -6.83 -11.96 -4.80
CA VAL A 239 -8.04 -11.73 -5.59
C VAL A 239 -9.00 -12.91 -5.38
N ASP A 240 -10.29 -12.71 -5.64
CA ASP A 240 -11.29 -13.77 -5.58
C ASP A 240 -12.42 -13.46 -6.56
N TYR A 241 -12.70 -14.42 -7.43
CA TYR A 241 -13.72 -14.30 -8.47
C TYR A 241 -13.99 -15.67 -9.09
N ASP A 242 -15.22 -15.85 -9.58
CA ASP A 242 -15.55 -16.98 -10.44
C ASP A 242 -15.11 -16.65 -11.88
N ARG A 243 -13.98 -17.22 -12.28
CA ARG A 243 -13.43 -17.03 -13.62
C ARG A 243 -14.41 -17.45 -14.71
N ASP A 244 -15.21 -18.50 -14.49
CA ASP A 244 -16.10 -19.05 -15.51
C ASP A 244 -17.35 -18.17 -15.67
N ALA A 245 -17.76 -17.46 -14.62
CA ALA A 245 -18.83 -16.48 -14.67
C ALA A 245 -18.46 -15.21 -15.46
N ILE A 246 -17.18 -14.87 -15.60
CA ILE A 246 -16.74 -13.69 -16.37
C ILE A 246 -16.97 -13.91 -17.87
N GLN A 247 -17.89 -13.13 -18.45
CA GLN A 247 -18.21 -13.20 -19.87
C GLN A 247 -17.22 -12.39 -20.73
N ASN A 248 -16.83 -11.21 -20.25
CA ASN A 248 -16.00 -10.25 -21.00
C ASN A 248 -14.50 -10.52 -20.87
N LYS A 249 -14.05 -11.77 -21.05
CA LYS A 249 -12.63 -12.13 -21.03
C LYS A 249 -12.14 -12.57 -22.40
N THR A 250 -10.88 -12.27 -22.71
CA THR A 250 -10.24 -12.74 -23.95
C THR A 250 -9.05 -13.64 -23.64
N GLN A 251 -8.74 -14.58 -24.53
CA GLN A 251 -7.56 -15.42 -24.36
C GLN A 251 -6.29 -14.59 -24.55
N ASN A 252 -5.32 -14.81 -23.66
CA ASN A 252 -3.96 -14.29 -23.80
C ASN A 252 -3.35 -14.66 -25.15
N GLN A 253 -2.47 -13.80 -25.68
CA GLN A 253 -1.79 -14.05 -26.96
C GLN A 253 -0.69 -15.10 -26.91
N GLN A 254 0.09 -15.19 -25.81
CA GLN A 254 1.29 -16.03 -25.76
C GLN A 254 1.23 -17.11 -24.67
N PHE A 255 0.79 -16.75 -23.46
CA PHE A 255 0.69 -17.67 -22.33
C PHE A 255 -0.73 -18.20 -22.15
N LYS A 256 -0.88 -19.28 -21.37
CA LYS A 256 -2.22 -19.74 -20.93
C LYS A 256 -2.84 -18.72 -19.96
N GLY A 257 -4.17 -18.60 -20.02
CA GLY A 257 -4.97 -17.70 -19.19
C GLY A 257 -5.69 -16.63 -20.01
N TYR A 258 -6.13 -15.58 -19.35
CA TYR A 258 -7.04 -14.59 -19.93
C TYR A 258 -6.66 -13.14 -19.61
N VAL A 259 -7.01 -12.26 -20.53
CA VAL A 259 -7.12 -10.82 -20.30
C VAL A 259 -8.55 -10.53 -19.82
N ILE A 260 -8.66 -9.90 -18.65
CA ILE A 260 -9.91 -9.73 -17.91
C ILE A 260 -10.04 -8.23 -17.50
N PRO A 261 -11.14 -7.55 -17.81
CA PRO A 261 -11.40 -6.21 -17.27
C PRO A 261 -11.44 -6.25 -15.73
N TYR A 262 -10.71 -5.34 -15.07
CA TYR A 262 -10.65 -5.34 -13.59
C TYR A 262 -12.03 -5.15 -12.93
N THR A 263 -12.97 -4.50 -13.63
CA THR A 263 -14.35 -4.27 -13.19
C THR A 263 -15.17 -5.56 -13.05
N GLU A 264 -14.78 -6.64 -13.73
CA GLU A 264 -15.42 -7.96 -13.63
C GLU A 264 -14.95 -8.75 -12.40
N VAL A 265 -13.94 -8.25 -11.69
CA VAL A 265 -13.36 -8.91 -10.52
C VAL A 265 -14.09 -8.46 -9.24
N SER A 266 -14.54 -9.43 -8.43
CA SER A 266 -15.44 -9.14 -7.31
C SER A 266 -14.80 -8.30 -6.20
N GLY A 267 -13.47 -8.40 -6.05
CA GLY A 267 -12.66 -7.52 -5.22
C GLY A 267 -11.22 -8.01 -5.04
N PHE A 268 -10.40 -7.12 -4.52
CA PHE A 268 -8.98 -7.32 -4.22
C PHE A 268 -8.71 -7.13 -2.73
N TRP A 269 -7.62 -7.71 -2.25
CA TRP A 269 -7.14 -7.54 -0.87
C TRP A 269 -5.63 -7.34 -0.89
N PHE A 270 -5.15 -6.17 -0.47
CA PHE A 270 -3.73 -5.87 -0.36
C PHE A 270 -3.06 -6.73 0.71
N LEU A 271 -1.91 -7.32 0.39
CA LEU A 271 -1.17 -8.21 1.29
C LEU A 271 0.09 -7.55 1.84
N ARG A 272 0.95 -7.06 0.95
CA ARG A 272 2.23 -6.41 1.28
C ARG A 272 2.86 -5.84 0.01
N LEU A 273 3.94 -5.08 0.18
CA LEU A 273 4.87 -4.79 -0.91
C LEU A 273 5.80 -5.98 -1.18
N THR A 274 6.16 -6.15 -2.45
CA THR A 274 7.20 -7.10 -2.89
C THR A 274 8.51 -6.36 -3.13
N THR A 275 9.61 -7.08 -3.37
CA THR A 275 10.88 -6.45 -3.75
C THR A 275 10.76 -5.68 -5.07
N LEU A 276 9.80 -6.01 -5.93
CA LEU A 276 9.54 -5.30 -7.18
C LEU A 276 8.94 -3.90 -7.00
N ALA A 277 8.49 -3.54 -5.79
CA ALA A 277 8.08 -2.17 -5.47
C ALA A 277 9.26 -1.21 -5.26
N VAL A 278 10.48 -1.74 -5.18
CA VAL A 278 11.72 -0.98 -4.94
C VAL A 278 12.71 -1.27 -6.08
N SER A 279 13.48 -0.26 -6.47
CA SER A 279 14.50 -0.36 -7.51
C SER A 279 15.57 -1.41 -7.14
N PRO A 280 16.08 -2.21 -8.10
CA PRO A 280 16.99 -3.32 -7.81
C PRO A 280 18.18 -2.98 -6.89
N GLU A 281 18.81 -1.82 -7.11
CA GLU A 281 19.94 -1.29 -6.36
C GLU A 281 19.64 -1.02 -4.87
N ASN A 282 18.37 -0.77 -4.52
CA ASN A 282 17.96 -0.43 -3.16
C ASN A 282 17.37 -1.62 -2.39
N ARG A 283 17.04 -2.74 -3.04
CA ARG A 283 16.34 -3.88 -2.41
C ARG A 283 17.07 -4.47 -1.22
N SER A 284 18.39 -4.63 -1.32
CA SER A 284 19.18 -5.19 -0.22
C SER A 284 19.15 -4.28 1.02
N ARG A 285 19.10 -2.96 0.82
CA ARG A 285 18.96 -1.98 1.91
C ARG A 285 17.53 -1.97 2.46
N ALA A 286 16.53 -1.98 1.58
CA ALA A 286 15.13 -1.86 1.96
C ALA A 286 14.61 -3.11 2.72
N PHE A 287 14.99 -4.30 2.27
CA PHE A 287 14.47 -5.57 2.79
C PHE A 287 15.49 -6.34 3.66
N THR A 288 16.72 -5.83 3.78
CA THR A 288 17.75 -6.23 4.75
C THR A 288 17.87 -7.75 4.94
N THR A 289 17.69 -8.24 6.17
CA THR A 289 17.77 -9.65 6.55
C THR A 289 16.75 -10.50 5.78
N HIS A 290 15.55 -9.98 5.51
CA HIS A 290 14.54 -10.70 4.74
C HIS A 290 14.98 -10.90 3.29
N TYR A 291 15.64 -9.91 2.69
CA TYR A 291 16.17 -10.01 1.32
C TYR A 291 17.18 -11.16 1.20
N GLN A 292 18.14 -11.21 2.14
CA GLN A 292 19.15 -12.25 2.16
C GLN A 292 18.52 -13.64 2.35
N GLN A 293 17.58 -13.77 3.28
CA GLN A 293 16.83 -15.01 3.48
C GLN A 293 16.08 -15.44 2.22
N GLN A 294 15.48 -14.51 1.48
CA GLN A 294 14.80 -14.84 0.23
C GLN A 294 15.79 -15.34 -0.83
N ILE A 295 16.96 -14.70 -0.97
CA ILE A 295 18.02 -15.15 -1.89
C ILE A 295 18.50 -16.56 -1.52
N ASP A 296 18.81 -16.79 -0.24
CA ASP A 296 19.29 -18.08 0.24
C ASP A 296 18.27 -19.21 0.01
N ASN A 297 16.97 -18.87 0.00
CA ASN A 297 15.87 -19.76 -0.32
C ASN A 297 15.54 -19.85 -1.83
N GLY A 298 16.40 -19.33 -2.70
CA GLY A 298 16.29 -19.48 -4.15
C GLY A 298 15.27 -18.56 -4.81
N LEU A 299 15.08 -17.34 -4.27
CA LEU A 299 14.34 -16.29 -4.96
C LEU A 299 15.01 -15.95 -6.30
N TYR A 300 14.23 -15.92 -7.38
CA TYR A 300 14.75 -15.87 -8.74
C TYR A 300 15.18 -14.47 -9.16
N SER A 301 16.49 -14.23 -9.29
CA SER A 301 17.07 -12.97 -9.79
C SER A 301 16.48 -11.68 -9.19
N PRO A 302 16.26 -11.57 -7.86
CA PRO A 302 15.64 -10.40 -7.25
C PRO A 302 16.57 -9.18 -7.25
N GLY A 303 17.86 -9.32 -7.57
CA GLY A 303 18.81 -8.21 -7.68
C GLY A 303 18.83 -7.52 -9.03
N THR A 304 18.15 -8.07 -10.04
CA THR A 304 18.18 -7.53 -11.42
C THR A 304 16.81 -7.39 -12.04
N THR A 305 15.82 -8.15 -11.57
CA THR A 305 14.48 -8.17 -12.19
C THR A 305 13.79 -6.82 -12.00
N ARG A 306 13.33 -6.19 -13.08
CA ARG A 306 12.61 -4.92 -13.06
C ARG A 306 11.12 -5.18 -13.23
N LEU A 307 10.30 -4.34 -12.59
CA LEU A 307 8.84 -4.39 -12.76
C LEU A 307 8.43 -4.26 -14.23
N GLN A 308 9.15 -3.44 -15.00
CA GLN A 308 8.93 -3.27 -16.44
C GLN A 308 8.90 -4.62 -17.19
N GLN A 309 9.69 -5.61 -16.78
CA GLN A 309 9.70 -6.92 -17.43
C GLN A 309 8.39 -7.68 -17.23
N LEU A 310 7.71 -7.52 -16.08
CA LEU A 310 6.37 -8.06 -15.88
C LEU A 310 5.33 -7.31 -16.71
N LEU A 311 5.47 -5.98 -16.80
CA LEU A 311 4.60 -5.17 -17.63
C LEU A 311 4.72 -5.57 -19.11
N ASP A 312 5.94 -5.76 -19.62
CA ASP A 312 6.20 -6.22 -20.99
C ASP A 312 5.55 -7.58 -21.26
N VAL A 313 5.67 -8.53 -20.31
CA VAL A 313 4.99 -9.83 -20.38
C VAL A 313 3.48 -9.66 -20.44
N ALA A 314 2.89 -8.80 -19.60
CA ALA A 314 1.46 -8.56 -19.54
C ALA A 314 0.94 -7.89 -20.82
N THR A 315 1.62 -6.84 -21.30
CA THR A 315 1.30 -6.14 -22.54
C THR A 315 1.33 -7.09 -23.73
N ALA A 316 2.30 -8.00 -23.79
CA ALA A 316 2.38 -9.01 -24.84
C ALA A 316 1.19 -9.99 -24.87
N GLN A 317 0.34 -10.02 -23.84
CA GLN A 317 -0.87 -10.86 -23.81
C GLN A 317 -2.13 -10.14 -24.30
N VAL A 318 -2.14 -8.81 -24.30
CA VAL A 318 -3.29 -7.99 -24.71
C VAL A 318 -3.29 -7.88 -26.23
N LYS A 319 -4.48 -8.00 -26.85
CA LYS A 319 -4.64 -7.80 -28.29
C LYS A 319 -4.56 -6.30 -28.60
N ASN A 320 -3.71 -5.94 -29.57
CA ASN A 320 -3.76 -4.63 -30.21
C ASN A 320 -5.08 -4.46 -30.99
#